data_AF-A0A1C4YK18-F1
#
_entry.id   AF-A0A1C4YK18-F1
#
_cell.length_a   1.000
_cell.length_b   1.000
_cell.length_c   1.000
_cell.angle_alpha   90.00
_cell.angle_beta   90.00
_cell.angle_gamma   90.00
#
_symmetry.space_group_name_H-M   'P 1'
#
loop_
_entity.id
_entity.type
_entity.pdbx_description
1 polymer ?
#
loop_
_entity_poly.entity_id
_entity_poly.type
_entity_poly.pdbx_seq_one_letter_code
_entity_poly.pdbx_strand_id
1 'polypeptide(L)'
;MLGTPVDPTSYDYRRAALDSVHFARVLDRWWQNVRRAAGWNVQYAGAVELQRRLAPHAHFAIRGTLPRRLLKQIAAATYHQVWWPPFDELAYPVDKPPVWDVDRQAYVDPKTREPLPTWGEALDALEEPDSRPAYVARLGRIDARGIEQGTKDAERSIRYVTKYVTKDLTDQAKPRTDAQKAHFDRLHAELSVLPCSPTCANWLLYGVQPDGVKAGLTPGRCTGKVHQRSTLGFTGRRVLVSRQWSGKTLADHRADNRAWVRAILAGGMADIEEHDQPADDADGSKRYRFELARPEDPDVPPLEHRLLRSISARIRWRADLDTARLRTAAAVSATDQPAALAA
;
A
#
# COMPACT_ATOMS: atom_id res chain seq x y z
N MET A 1 15.42 14.78 10.48
CA MET A 1 15.64 14.03 11.73
C MET A 1 14.29 13.64 12.32
N LEU A 2 14.18 12.44 12.86
CA LEU A 2 12.98 11.98 13.56
C LEU A 2 12.75 12.89 14.78
N GLY A 3 11.70 13.70 14.76
CA GLY A 3 11.32 14.53 15.90
C GLY A 3 10.54 13.73 16.92
N THR A 4 10.73 13.99 18.21
CA THR A 4 9.90 13.47 19.30
C THR A 4 8.94 14.56 19.80
N PRO A 5 7.87 14.19 20.53
CA PRO A 5 7.10 15.15 21.33
C PRO A 5 8.03 15.85 22.33
N VAL A 6 7.73 17.12 22.64
CA VAL A 6 8.44 17.87 23.68
C VAL A 6 8.17 17.24 25.04
N ASP A 7 6.90 16.92 25.31
CA ASP A 7 6.47 16.15 26.46
C ASP A 7 5.83 14.83 25.99
N PRO A 8 6.52 13.69 26.15
CA PRO A 8 5.98 12.37 25.80
C PRO A 8 4.86 11.89 26.74
N THR A 9 4.63 12.52 27.89
CA THR A 9 3.61 12.08 28.86
C THR A 9 2.24 12.60 28.51
N SER A 10 2.13 13.84 28.02
CA SER A 10 0.89 14.44 27.53
C SER A 10 0.62 14.18 26.04
N TYR A 11 1.52 13.49 25.33
CA TYR A 11 1.34 13.19 23.91
C TYR A 11 0.26 12.12 23.71
N ASP A 12 -0.76 12.46 22.92
CA ASP A 12 -1.85 11.55 22.56
C ASP A 12 -1.40 10.51 21.52
N TYR A 13 -0.78 9.43 22.01
CA TYR A 13 -0.30 8.32 21.19
C TYR A 13 -1.45 7.53 20.56
N ARG A 14 -2.59 7.41 21.25
CA ARG A 14 -3.78 6.72 20.75
C ARG A 14 -4.28 7.39 19.48
N ARG A 15 -4.45 8.72 19.51
CA ARG A 15 -4.82 9.49 18.32
C ARG A 15 -3.77 9.39 17.22
N ALA A 16 -2.49 9.49 17.55
CA ALA A 16 -1.42 9.37 16.56
C ALA A 16 -1.41 7.99 15.85
N ALA A 17 -1.71 6.93 16.59
CA ALA A 17 -1.87 5.58 16.06
C ALA A 17 -3.09 5.47 15.14
N LEU A 18 -4.26 5.96 15.57
CA LEU A 18 -5.49 5.95 14.77
C LEU A 18 -5.39 6.81 13.52
N ASP A 19 -4.80 8.00 13.62
CA ASP A 19 -4.50 8.85 12.46
C ASP A 19 -3.64 8.07 11.45
N SER A 20 -2.69 7.26 11.92
CA SER A 20 -1.82 6.43 11.07
C SER A 20 -2.56 5.28 10.39
N VAL A 21 -3.41 4.56 11.13
CA VAL A 21 -4.28 3.49 10.60
C VAL A 21 -5.22 4.02 9.52
N HIS A 22 -5.84 5.17 9.76
CA HIS A 22 -6.88 5.71 8.90
C HIS A 22 -6.38 6.68 7.82
N PHE A 23 -5.08 7.03 7.82
CA PHE A 23 -4.52 8.03 6.90
C PHE A 23 -4.81 7.74 5.43
N ALA A 24 -4.70 6.48 5.00
CA ALA A 24 -4.97 6.08 3.61
C ALA A 24 -6.41 6.39 3.20
N ARG A 25 -7.38 6.18 4.10
CA ARG A 25 -8.79 6.49 3.86
C ARG A 25 -9.04 8.00 3.81
N VAL A 26 -8.35 8.77 4.65
CA VAL A 26 -8.39 10.24 4.60
C VAL A 26 -7.87 10.75 3.25
N LEU A 27 -6.76 10.19 2.74
CA LEU A 27 -6.23 10.54 1.41
C LEU A 27 -7.19 10.17 0.28
N ASP A 28 -7.83 9.00 0.35
CA ASP A 28 -8.85 8.61 -0.62
C ASP A 28 -10.01 9.62 -0.65
N ARG A 29 -10.50 10.02 0.53
CA ARG A 29 -11.55 11.05 0.66
C ARG A 29 -11.10 12.41 0.14
N TRP A 30 -9.86 12.80 0.43
CA TRP A 30 -9.29 14.04 -0.08
C TRP A 30 -9.30 14.08 -1.61
N TRP A 31 -8.84 13.02 -2.27
CA TRP A 31 -8.86 12.95 -3.74
C TRP A 31 -10.27 12.93 -4.33
N GLN A 32 -11.22 12.25 -3.68
CA GLN A 32 -12.62 12.31 -4.08
C GLN A 32 -13.15 13.75 -4.01
N ASN A 33 -12.89 14.45 -2.91
CA ASN A 33 -13.33 15.84 -2.71
C ASN A 33 -12.65 16.79 -3.69
N VAL A 34 -11.35 16.61 -3.97
CA VAL A 34 -10.61 17.38 -4.97
C VAL A 34 -11.24 17.20 -6.36
N ARG A 35 -11.56 15.98 -6.77
CA ARG A 35 -12.22 15.73 -8.07
C ARG A 35 -13.60 16.34 -8.17
N ARG A 36 -14.42 16.22 -7.10
CA ARG A 36 -15.76 16.83 -7.04
C ARG A 36 -15.69 18.35 -7.16
N ALA A 37 -14.80 18.98 -6.40
CA ALA A 37 -14.65 20.43 -6.39
C ALA A 37 -13.99 20.97 -7.66
N ALA A 38 -13.08 20.22 -8.28
CA ALA A 38 -12.43 20.59 -9.53
C ALA A 38 -13.33 20.39 -10.76
N GLY A 39 -14.26 19.43 -10.71
CA GLY A 39 -15.15 19.09 -11.82
C GLY A 39 -14.53 18.17 -12.89
N TRP A 40 -13.35 17.58 -12.63
CA TRP A 40 -12.66 16.69 -13.55
C TRP A 40 -11.79 15.64 -12.84
N ASN A 41 -11.35 14.63 -13.60
CA ASN A 41 -10.52 13.55 -13.09
C ASN A 41 -9.08 14.00 -12.85
N VAL A 42 -8.86 14.64 -11.69
CA VAL A 42 -7.54 15.14 -11.27
C VAL A 42 -6.48 14.05 -11.34
N GLN A 43 -5.45 14.32 -12.15
CA GLN A 43 -4.28 13.48 -12.31
C GLN A 43 -3.23 13.85 -11.26
N TYR A 44 -2.73 12.85 -10.56
CA TYR A 44 -1.71 13.02 -9.54
C TYR A 44 -0.74 11.84 -9.53
N ALA A 45 0.45 12.10 -9.01
CA ALA A 45 1.42 11.08 -8.62
C ALA A 45 2.13 11.53 -7.34
N GLY A 46 2.34 10.60 -6.42
CA GLY A 46 2.95 10.93 -5.16
C GLY A 46 3.28 9.74 -4.29
N ALA A 47 3.84 10.04 -3.13
CA ALA A 47 4.24 9.05 -2.16
C ALA A 47 3.94 9.50 -0.73
N VAL A 48 3.70 8.52 0.13
CA VAL A 48 3.51 8.65 1.56
C VAL A 48 4.84 8.38 2.27
N GLU A 49 5.14 9.19 3.28
CA GLU A 49 6.26 9.01 4.21
C GLU A 49 5.80 9.26 5.65
N LEU A 50 6.68 8.94 6.62
CA LEU A 50 6.52 9.36 8.01
C LEU A 50 7.46 10.53 8.29
N GLN A 51 6.95 11.63 8.85
CA GLN A 51 7.77 12.79 9.21
C GLN A 51 7.98 12.88 10.73
N ARG A 52 8.15 14.11 11.25
CA ARG A 52 8.39 14.38 12.67
C ARG A 52 7.27 13.71 13.49
N ARG A 53 7.67 13.07 14.60
CA ARG A 53 6.79 12.30 15.49
C ARG A 53 6.09 11.12 14.81
N LEU A 54 6.70 10.58 13.75
CA LEU A 54 6.18 9.42 13.01
C LEU A 54 4.81 9.65 12.34
N ALA A 55 4.35 10.89 12.26
CA ALA A 55 3.06 11.20 11.66
C ALA A 55 3.10 10.96 10.14
N PRO A 56 2.09 10.30 9.55
CA PRO A 56 1.99 10.12 8.11
C PRO A 56 1.84 11.45 7.36
N HIS A 57 2.59 11.60 6.28
CA HIS A 57 2.52 12.74 5.38
C HIS A 57 2.56 12.24 3.94
N ALA A 58 1.94 12.99 3.03
CA ALA A 58 1.93 12.65 1.62
C ALA A 58 2.39 13.82 0.76
N HIS A 59 3.21 13.52 -0.24
CA HIS A 59 3.70 14.48 -1.23
C HIS A 59 3.14 14.11 -2.59
N PHE A 60 2.45 15.03 -3.22
CA PHE A 60 1.80 14.81 -4.50
C PHE A 60 2.16 15.90 -5.48
N ALA A 61 2.56 15.48 -6.68
CA ALA A 61 2.47 16.30 -7.88
C ALA A 61 1.04 16.18 -8.42
N ILE A 62 0.43 17.33 -8.72
CA ILE A 62 -0.89 17.43 -9.36
C ILE A 62 -0.67 18.04 -10.73
N ARG A 63 -1.22 17.41 -11.77
CA ARG A 63 -1.19 17.98 -13.11
C ARG A 63 -2.32 19.01 -13.23
N GLY A 64 -2.06 20.13 -13.89
CA GLY A 64 -3.05 21.19 -14.12
C GLY A 64 -3.08 22.26 -13.04
N THR A 65 -4.04 23.18 -13.16
CA THR A 65 -4.10 24.40 -12.35
C THR A 65 -5.31 24.35 -11.41
N LEU A 66 -5.05 24.40 -10.11
CA LEU A 66 -6.08 24.46 -9.07
C LEU A 66 -5.80 25.66 -8.13
N PRO A 67 -6.80 26.48 -7.78
CA PRO A 67 -6.61 27.56 -6.82
C PRO A 67 -6.13 27.03 -5.47
N ARG A 68 -5.05 27.61 -4.92
CA ARG A 68 -4.52 27.22 -3.60
C ARG A 68 -5.57 27.36 -2.49
N ARG A 69 -6.42 28.39 -2.58
CA ARG A 69 -7.54 28.60 -1.66
C ARG A 69 -8.51 27.42 -1.69
N LEU A 70 -8.87 26.95 -2.88
CA LEU A 70 -9.75 25.80 -3.06
C LEU A 70 -9.16 24.54 -2.42
N LEU A 71 -7.89 24.24 -2.68
CA LEU A 71 -7.21 23.09 -2.07
C LEU A 71 -7.20 23.16 -0.54
N LYS A 72 -6.98 24.36 0.03
CA LYS A 72 -7.01 24.56 1.50
C LYS A 72 -8.41 24.36 2.07
N GLN A 73 -9.45 24.83 1.40
CA GLN A 73 -10.85 24.62 1.81
C GLN A 73 -11.22 23.14 1.77
N ILE A 74 -10.86 22.44 0.69
CA ILE A 74 -11.08 21.00 0.57
C ILE A 74 -10.36 20.24 1.67
N ALA A 75 -9.10 20.59 1.95
CA ALA A 75 -8.33 19.96 3.01
C ALA A 75 -8.98 20.14 4.38
N ALA A 76 -9.37 21.38 4.74
CA ALA A 76 -10.04 21.69 5.99
C ALA A 76 -11.39 20.96 6.15
N ALA A 77 -12.10 20.74 5.04
CA ALA A 77 -13.37 20.01 5.01
C ALA A 77 -13.21 18.48 4.95
N THR A 78 -11.99 17.95 4.74
CA THR A 78 -11.79 16.52 4.54
C THR A 78 -11.62 15.78 5.87
N TYR A 79 -12.53 14.84 6.11
CA TYR A 79 -12.46 13.90 7.23
C TYR A 79 -12.91 12.50 6.80
N HIS A 80 -12.59 11.51 7.61
CA HIS A 80 -13.07 10.13 7.50
C HIS A 80 -13.67 9.72 8.85
N GLN A 81 -14.97 9.44 8.85
CA GLN A 81 -15.66 8.84 9.97
C GLN A 81 -15.46 7.32 9.95
N VAL A 82 -15.16 6.77 11.12
CA VAL A 82 -14.99 5.34 11.38
C VAL A 82 -16.21 4.88 12.18
N TRP A 83 -17.17 4.30 11.49
CA TRP A 83 -18.38 3.71 12.07
C TRP A 83 -18.11 2.25 12.39
N TRP A 84 -17.39 2.04 13.49
CA TRP A 84 -17.07 0.74 14.06
C TRP A 84 -17.64 0.66 15.48
N PRO A 85 -17.76 -0.54 16.07
CA PRO A 85 -18.09 -0.69 17.49
C PRO A 85 -17.14 0.13 18.36
N PRO A 86 -17.57 0.66 19.52
CA PRO A 86 -16.69 1.43 20.40
C PRO A 86 -15.44 0.64 20.80
N PHE A 87 -14.27 1.30 20.79
CA PHE A 87 -12.99 0.67 21.14
C PHE A 87 -12.11 1.57 22.02
N ASP A 88 -12.75 2.40 22.85
CA ASP A 88 -12.07 3.36 23.75
C ASP A 88 -11.41 2.70 24.94
N GLU A 89 -12.00 1.62 25.44
CA GLU A 89 -11.51 0.88 26.60
C GLU A 89 -11.36 -0.60 26.27
N LEU A 90 -10.31 -1.23 26.79
CA LEU A 90 -10.11 -2.67 26.64
C LEU A 90 -11.09 -3.40 27.57
N ALA A 91 -11.95 -4.24 27.00
CA ALA A 91 -12.80 -5.15 27.75
C ALA A 91 -12.00 -6.33 28.32
N TYR A 92 -10.93 -6.74 27.62
CA TYR A 92 -10.05 -7.84 28.01
C TYR A 92 -8.59 -7.40 28.02
N PRO A 93 -7.80 -7.81 29.03
CA PRO A 93 -6.38 -7.56 29.03
C PRO A 93 -5.66 -8.50 28.03
N VAL A 94 -4.52 -8.05 27.51
CA VAL A 94 -3.80 -8.75 26.44
C VAL A 94 -3.32 -10.16 26.84
N ASP A 95 -3.03 -10.37 28.13
CA ASP A 95 -2.59 -11.65 28.69
C ASP A 95 -3.74 -12.63 28.95
N LYS A 96 -4.99 -12.16 28.98
CA LYS A 96 -6.18 -12.99 29.15
C LYS A 96 -7.27 -12.65 28.13
N PRO A 97 -7.01 -12.85 26.83
CA PRO A 97 -7.98 -12.58 25.78
C PRO A 97 -9.09 -13.64 25.76
N PRO A 98 -10.20 -13.36 25.06
CA PRO A 98 -11.24 -14.34 24.73
C PRO A 98 -10.69 -15.59 24.06
N VAL A 99 -11.35 -16.72 24.30
CA VAL A 99 -10.89 -18.04 23.87
C VAL A 99 -11.84 -18.66 22.85
N TRP A 100 -11.30 -19.42 21.90
CA TRP A 100 -12.10 -20.11 20.90
C TRP A 100 -12.87 -21.29 21.52
N ASP A 101 -14.17 -21.36 21.24
CA ASP A 101 -15.03 -22.49 21.55
C ASP A 101 -15.31 -23.28 20.27
N VAL A 102 -14.90 -24.56 20.24
CA VAL A 102 -14.99 -25.41 19.06
C VAL A 102 -16.44 -25.80 18.75
N ASP A 103 -17.27 -26.00 19.77
CA ASP A 103 -18.65 -26.45 19.56
C ASP A 103 -19.50 -25.29 19.03
N ARG A 104 -19.27 -24.09 19.55
CA ARG A 104 -20.00 -22.88 19.14
C ARG A 104 -19.40 -22.18 17.91
N GLN A 105 -18.18 -22.56 17.51
CA GLN A 105 -17.43 -21.87 16.45
C GLN A 105 -17.34 -20.35 16.68
N ALA A 106 -17.09 -19.95 17.94
CA ALA A 106 -17.10 -18.55 18.36
C ALA A 106 -16.03 -18.28 19.42
N TYR A 107 -15.60 -17.02 19.55
CA TYR A 107 -14.86 -16.59 20.73
C TYR A 107 -15.81 -16.34 21.89
N VAL A 108 -15.44 -16.86 23.06
CA VAL A 108 -16.21 -16.73 24.30
C VAL A 108 -15.41 -16.04 25.38
N ASP A 109 -16.11 -15.42 26.31
CA ASP A 109 -15.53 -14.90 27.54
C ASP A 109 -14.83 -16.04 28.32
N PRO A 110 -13.57 -15.85 28.75
CA PRO A 110 -12.80 -16.90 29.40
C PRO A 110 -13.31 -17.28 30.80
N LYS A 111 -14.15 -16.45 31.43
CA LYS A 111 -14.78 -16.70 32.74
C LYS A 111 -16.21 -17.21 32.60
N THR A 112 -17.08 -16.51 31.84
CA THR A 112 -18.51 -16.86 31.76
C THR A 112 -18.81 -17.91 30.70
N ARG A 113 -17.89 -18.12 29.75
CA ARG A 113 -18.09 -18.99 28.57
C ARG A 113 -19.24 -18.54 27.66
N GLU A 114 -19.70 -17.29 27.80
CA GLU A 114 -20.69 -16.70 26.90
C GLU A 114 -20.02 -16.22 25.61
N PRO A 115 -20.67 -16.39 24.45
CA PRO A 115 -20.13 -15.94 23.18
C PRO A 115 -20.10 -14.40 23.14
N LEU A 116 -19.03 -13.86 22.56
CA LEU A 116 -18.95 -12.44 22.29
C LEU A 116 -19.92 -12.07 21.15
N PRO A 117 -20.44 -10.82 21.14
CA PRO A 117 -21.15 -10.28 19.99
C PRO A 117 -20.36 -10.44 18.69
N THR A 118 -21.04 -10.86 17.64
CA THR A 118 -20.50 -10.88 16.29
C THR A 118 -20.26 -9.47 15.77
N TRP A 119 -19.44 -9.35 14.72
CA TRP A 119 -19.22 -8.07 14.05
C TRP A 119 -20.53 -7.43 13.55
N GLY A 120 -21.45 -8.25 13.01
CA GLY A 120 -22.75 -7.80 12.54
C GLY A 120 -23.59 -7.23 13.68
N GLU A 121 -23.79 -7.99 14.76
CA GLU A 121 -24.54 -7.52 15.94
C GLU A 121 -23.93 -6.25 16.54
N ALA A 122 -22.60 -6.14 16.55
CA ALA A 122 -21.92 -4.95 17.05
C ALA A 122 -22.08 -3.72 16.12
N LEU A 123 -22.31 -3.93 14.82
CA LEU A 123 -22.68 -2.85 13.89
C LEU A 123 -24.16 -2.49 13.98
N ASP A 124 -25.05 -3.46 14.17
CA ASP A 124 -26.49 -3.23 14.33
C ASP A 124 -26.75 -2.33 15.55
N ALA A 125 -25.95 -2.49 16.63
CA ALA A 125 -25.98 -1.60 17.80
C ALA A 125 -25.63 -0.13 17.48
N LEU A 126 -25.02 0.17 16.33
CA LEU A 126 -24.71 1.54 15.88
C LEU A 126 -25.87 2.20 15.11
N GLU A 127 -26.96 1.47 14.84
CA GLU A 127 -28.14 2.03 14.18
C GLU A 127 -28.99 2.90 15.12
N GLU A 128 -28.69 2.88 16.43
CA GLU A 128 -29.34 3.71 17.43
C GLU A 128 -29.18 5.21 17.11
N PRO A 129 -30.23 6.06 17.27
CA PRO A 129 -30.24 7.44 16.79
C PRO A 129 -29.12 8.35 17.30
N ASP A 130 -28.61 8.09 18.51
CA ASP A 130 -27.57 8.88 19.16
C ASP A 130 -26.15 8.33 18.94
N SER A 131 -26.02 7.30 18.10
CA SER A 131 -24.73 6.68 17.79
C SER A 131 -23.75 7.68 17.18
N ARG A 132 -22.50 7.58 17.61
CA ARG A 132 -21.39 8.43 17.14
C ARG A 132 -20.34 7.57 16.47
N PRO A 133 -19.61 8.10 15.47
CA PRO A 133 -18.47 7.38 14.93
C PRO A 133 -17.43 7.17 16.03
N ALA A 134 -16.93 5.94 16.17
CA ALA A 134 -15.89 5.59 17.13
C ALA A 134 -14.60 6.41 16.93
N TYR A 135 -14.34 6.87 15.71
CA TYR A 135 -13.24 7.80 15.43
C TYR A 135 -13.52 8.71 14.23
N VAL A 136 -12.96 9.93 14.27
CA VAL A 136 -13.01 10.87 13.13
C VAL A 136 -11.60 11.33 12.81
N ALA A 137 -11.00 10.72 11.78
CA ALA A 137 -9.71 11.15 11.24
C ALA A 137 -9.89 12.40 10.38
N ARG A 138 -9.08 13.43 10.59
CA ARG A 138 -9.15 14.69 9.83
C ARG A 138 -7.86 14.94 9.07
N LEU A 139 -7.97 15.43 7.84
CA LEU A 139 -6.77 15.84 7.11
C LEU A 139 -6.14 17.05 7.80
N GLY A 140 -4.83 16.97 8.01
CA GLY A 140 -4.05 18.06 8.58
C GLY A 140 -3.80 19.20 7.58
N ARG A 141 -2.77 19.98 7.87
CA ARG A 141 -2.35 21.11 7.02
C ARG A 141 -1.82 20.62 5.68
N ILE A 142 -2.11 21.37 4.62
CA ILE A 142 -1.48 21.22 3.30
C ILE A 142 -0.57 22.42 2.98
N ASP A 143 0.46 22.16 2.16
CA ASP A 143 1.29 23.19 1.52
C ASP A 143 1.20 23.04 -0.01
N ALA A 144 0.27 23.74 -0.63
CA ALA A 144 0.05 23.69 -2.07
C ALA A 144 0.90 24.75 -2.79
N ARG A 145 1.81 24.31 -3.66
CA ARG A 145 2.67 25.18 -4.48
C ARG A 145 2.29 25.06 -5.95
N GLY A 146 2.23 26.20 -6.63
CA GLY A 146 2.11 26.24 -8.08
C GLY A 146 3.51 26.22 -8.66
N ILE A 147 3.77 25.32 -9.60
CA ILE A 147 5.10 25.12 -10.17
C ILE A 147 4.96 25.15 -11.70
N GLU A 148 5.69 26.05 -12.34
CA GLU A 148 5.69 26.18 -13.79
C GLU A 148 6.54 25.08 -14.44
N GLN A 149 6.08 24.58 -15.58
CA GLN A 149 6.75 23.52 -16.33
C GLN A 149 8.13 23.97 -16.84
N GLY A 150 9.10 23.05 -16.89
CA GLY A 150 10.43 23.32 -17.45
C GLY A 150 11.33 24.17 -16.56
N THR A 151 10.89 24.52 -15.35
CA THR A 151 11.68 25.31 -14.41
C THR A 151 12.58 24.43 -13.53
N LYS A 152 13.63 25.03 -12.95
CA LYS A 152 14.47 24.38 -11.93
C LYS A 152 13.67 23.91 -10.72
N ASP A 153 12.56 24.58 -10.41
CA ASP A 153 11.68 24.22 -9.31
C ASP A 153 10.80 23.00 -9.65
N ALA A 154 10.34 22.85 -10.90
CA ALA A 154 9.70 21.63 -11.37
C ALA A 154 10.62 20.42 -11.22
N GLU A 155 11.85 20.56 -11.70
CA GLU A 155 12.90 19.55 -11.58
C GLU A 155 13.20 19.17 -10.12
N ARG A 156 13.31 20.18 -9.24
CA ARG A 156 13.51 19.95 -7.80
C ARG A 156 12.31 19.21 -7.18
N SER A 157 11.09 19.58 -7.53
CA SER A 157 9.88 18.94 -6.99
C SER A 157 9.69 17.52 -7.50
N ILE A 158 10.00 17.24 -8.77
CA ILE A 158 10.00 15.88 -9.32
C ILE A 158 11.01 15.03 -8.53
N ARG A 159 12.26 15.48 -8.40
CA ARG A 159 13.29 14.79 -7.58
C ARG A 159 12.82 14.57 -6.14
N TYR A 160 12.14 15.54 -5.56
CA TYR A 160 11.65 15.42 -4.19
C TYR A 160 10.55 14.37 -4.06
N VAL A 161 9.58 14.31 -4.98
CA VAL A 161 8.53 13.28 -4.97
C VAL A 161 9.11 11.90 -5.27
N THR A 162 10.01 11.78 -6.25
CA THR A 162 10.62 10.50 -6.66
C THR A 162 11.61 9.95 -5.64
N LYS A 163 12.24 10.81 -4.83
CA LYS A 163 13.04 10.41 -3.64
C LYS A 163 12.28 9.43 -2.74
N TYR A 164 10.96 9.58 -2.67
CA TYR A 164 10.10 8.74 -1.86
C TYR A 164 9.46 7.63 -2.68
N VAL A 165 9.88 7.31 -3.90
CA VAL A 165 9.36 6.14 -4.61
C VAL A 165 10.12 4.87 -4.21
N THR A 166 11.40 4.97 -3.88
CA THR A 166 12.26 3.81 -3.57
C THR A 166 12.50 3.57 -2.09
N LYS A 167 12.11 4.50 -1.20
CA LYS A 167 12.39 4.41 0.23
C LYS A 167 11.27 3.72 0.99
N ASP A 168 11.63 2.82 1.90
CA ASP A 168 10.67 2.22 2.82
C ASP A 168 10.14 3.24 3.83
N LEU A 169 8.91 3.00 4.29
CA LEU A 169 8.14 3.93 5.09
C LEU A 169 8.85 4.28 6.42
N THR A 170 9.42 3.27 7.07
CA THR A 170 10.10 3.42 8.36
C THR A 170 11.61 3.61 8.25
N ASP A 171 12.19 3.53 7.06
CA ASP A 171 13.65 3.63 6.88
C ASP A 171 14.18 5.01 7.27
N GLN A 172 13.38 6.06 7.06
CA GLN A 172 13.69 7.43 7.52
C GLN A 172 13.36 7.68 9.00
N ALA A 173 12.63 6.74 9.62
CA ALA A 173 12.12 6.82 10.97
C ALA A 173 12.88 5.91 11.94
N LYS A 174 14.02 5.33 11.54
CA LYS A 174 14.88 4.55 12.42
C LYS A 174 15.35 5.41 13.60
N PRO A 175 15.01 5.04 14.86
CA PRO A 175 15.46 5.77 16.03
C PRO A 175 16.99 5.78 16.13
N ARG A 176 17.57 6.92 16.49
CA ARG A 176 19.02 7.12 16.71
C ARG A 176 19.36 7.57 18.13
N THR A 177 18.36 7.82 18.95
CA THR A 177 18.47 8.29 20.34
C THR A 177 17.46 7.55 21.20
N ASP A 178 17.67 7.51 22.51
CA ASP A 178 16.76 6.84 23.44
C ASP A 178 15.37 7.48 23.46
N ALA A 179 15.30 8.81 23.40
CA ALA A 179 14.02 9.52 23.31
C ALA A 179 13.24 9.14 22.05
N GLN A 180 13.93 9.00 20.91
CA GLN A 180 13.32 8.54 19.66
C GLN A 180 12.86 7.08 19.75
N LYS A 181 13.66 6.22 20.40
CA LYS A 181 13.32 4.81 20.59
C LYS A 181 12.10 4.68 21.50
N ALA A 182 12.08 5.39 22.62
CA ALA A 182 10.94 5.43 23.54
C ALA A 182 9.67 5.96 22.85
N HIS A 183 9.78 7.01 22.02
CA HIS A 183 8.65 7.52 21.26
C HIS A 183 8.12 6.49 20.25
N PHE A 184 9.02 5.81 19.53
CA PHE A 184 8.66 4.73 18.61
C PHE A 184 7.98 3.57 19.35
N ASP A 185 8.55 3.13 20.48
CA ASP A 185 8.04 2.01 21.27
C ASP A 185 6.66 2.33 21.85
N ARG A 186 6.41 3.56 22.34
CA ARG A 186 5.09 3.99 22.82
C ARG A 186 4.04 4.03 21.70
N LEU A 187 4.37 4.57 20.53
CA LEU A 187 3.45 4.55 19.39
C LEU A 187 3.12 3.12 18.94
N HIS A 188 4.12 2.25 18.91
CA HIS A 188 3.93 0.85 18.55
C HIS A 188 3.11 0.09 19.60
N ALA A 189 3.27 0.40 20.89
CA ALA A 189 2.46 -0.18 21.96
C ALA A 189 0.97 0.12 21.77
N GLU A 190 0.60 1.37 21.49
CA GLU A 190 -0.79 1.73 21.16
C GLU A 190 -1.29 0.98 19.92
N LEU A 191 -0.49 0.97 18.85
CA LEU A 191 -0.84 0.24 17.64
C LEU A 191 -1.04 -1.25 17.89
N SER A 192 -0.35 -1.86 18.86
CA SER A 192 -0.44 -3.29 19.11
C SER A 192 -1.80 -3.73 19.66
N VAL A 193 -2.56 -2.83 20.28
CA VAL A 193 -3.86 -3.12 20.90
C VAL A 193 -5.05 -2.55 20.14
N LEU A 194 -4.85 -1.49 19.36
CA LEU A 194 -5.94 -0.85 18.58
C LEU A 194 -6.38 -1.71 17.38
N PRO A 195 -7.67 -1.72 17.03
CA PRO A 195 -8.15 -2.43 15.84
C PRO A 195 -7.75 -1.67 14.56
N CYS A 196 -7.29 -2.39 13.52
CA CYS A 196 -6.90 -1.77 12.24
C CYS A 196 -7.90 -1.96 11.09
N SER A 197 -8.82 -2.91 11.22
CA SER A 197 -9.81 -3.29 10.21
C SER A 197 -10.94 -4.11 10.86
N PRO A 198 -12.10 -4.27 10.20
CA PRO A 198 -13.18 -5.14 10.68
C PRO A 198 -12.74 -6.57 11.03
N THR A 199 -11.79 -7.10 10.27
CA THR A 199 -11.27 -8.48 10.41
C THR A 199 -10.10 -8.61 11.40
N CYS A 200 -9.71 -7.54 12.10
CA CYS A 200 -8.51 -7.58 12.94
C CYS A 200 -8.78 -8.26 14.29
N ALA A 201 -7.87 -9.16 14.69
CA ALA A 201 -7.93 -9.91 15.94
C ALA A 201 -8.00 -9.03 17.20
N ASN A 202 -7.60 -7.76 17.13
CA ASN A 202 -7.70 -6.84 18.25
C ASN A 202 -9.14 -6.56 18.70
N TRP A 203 -10.16 -6.82 17.86
CA TRP A 203 -11.56 -6.74 18.31
C TRP A 203 -11.87 -7.63 19.50
N LEU A 204 -11.15 -8.74 19.66
CA LEU A 204 -11.28 -9.61 20.83
C LEU A 204 -10.94 -8.88 22.14
N LEU A 205 -10.02 -7.92 22.12
CA LEU A 205 -9.71 -7.11 23.31
C LEU A 205 -10.85 -6.14 23.66
N TYR A 206 -11.72 -5.83 22.69
CA TYR A 206 -12.88 -4.95 22.83
C TYR A 206 -14.19 -5.73 22.94
N GLY A 207 -14.12 -7.05 23.15
CA GLY A 207 -15.29 -7.89 23.35
C GLY A 207 -16.16 -8.08 22.11
N VAL A 208 -15.59 -7.92 20.91
CA VAL A 208 -16.30 -8.14 19.64
C VAL A 208 -15.57 -9.21 18.84
N GLN A 209 -16.32 -10.10 18.20
CA GLN A 209 -15.73 -11.04 17.25
C GLN A 209 -15.39 -10.31 15.94
N PRO A 210 -14.15 -10.41 15.42
CA PRO A 210 -13.79 -9.81 14.14
C PRO A 210 -14.68 -10.34 12.99
N ASP A 211 -14.86 -9.52 11.95
CA ASP A 211 -15.57 -9.95 10.75
C ASP A 211 -14.88 -11.18 10.11
N GLY A 212 -15.68 -12.17 9.70
CA GLY A 212 -15.17 -13.44 9.18
C GLY A 212 -14.31 -14.22 10.19
N VAL A 213 -14.74 -14.26 11.45
CA VAL A 213 -14.02 -14.88 12.56
C VAL A 213 -13.65 -16.35 12.31
N LYS A 214 -12.49 -16.76 12.82
CA LYS A 214 -12.02 -18.16 12.80
C LYS A 214 -11.14 -18.48 14.00
N ALA A 215 -10.92 -19.76 14.24
CA ALA A 215 -9.99 -20.24 15.25
C ALA A 215 -8.56 -19.69 15.04
N GLY A 216 -7.83 -19.50 16.14
CA GLY A 216 -6.40 -19.17 16.12
C GLY A 216 -6.05 -17.69 15.91
N LEU A 217 -7.01 -16.77 16.06
CA LEU A 217 -6.73 -15.34 16.11
C LEU A 217 -6.06 -14.99 17.44
N THR A 218 -5.06 -14.12 17.38
CA THR A 218 -4.35 -13.63 18.56
C THR A 218 -4.28 -12.11 18.48
N PRO A 219 -4.73 -11.37 19.51
CA PRO A 219 -4.54 -9.93 19.58
C PRO A 219 -3.07 -9.53 19.37
N GLY A 220 -2.85 -8.40 18.71
CA GLY A 220 -1.56 -7.89 18.27
C GLY A 220 -0.99 -8.56 17.02
N ARG A 221 -1.61 -9.62 16.51
CA ARG A 221 -1.14 -10.39 15.35
C ARG A 221 -2.17 -10.44 14.22
N CYS A 222 -2.48 -9.29 13.62
CA CYS A 222 -3.32 -9.27 12.42
C CYS A 222 -2.51 -9.74 11.18
N THR A 223 -3.20 -10.33 10.21
CA THR A 223 -2.59 -10.85 8.96
C THR A 223 -1.98 -9.75 8.09
N GLY A 224 -2.51 -8.53 8.22
CA GLY A 224 -1.98 -7.33 7.59
C GLY A 224 -0.68 -6.85 8.23
N LYS A 225 -0.05 -5.87 7.59
CA LYS A 225 1.22 -5.31 8.07
C LYS A 225 1.06 -4.21 9.13
N VAL A 226 -0.16 -3.83 9.50
CA VAL A 226 -0.45 -2.61 10.28
C VAL A 226 0.21 -2.59 11.65
N HIS A 227 0.17 -3.71 12.37
CA HIS A 227 0.80 -3.84 13.69
C HIS A 227 2.29 -4.13 13.62
N GLN A 228 2.89 -4.21 12.42
CA GLN A 228 4.33 -4.42 12.32
C GLN A 228 5.08 -3.13 12.66
N ARG A 229 6.19 -3.27 13.38
CA ARG A 229 7.11 -2.15 13.65
C ARG A 229 7.59 -1.45 12.36
N SER A 230 7.64 -2.18 11.25
CA SER A 230 8.10 -1.68 9.94
C SER A 230 7.09 -0.77 9.23
N THR A 231 5.82 -0.70 9.68
CA THR A 231 4.77 0.11 9.03
C THR A 231 4.18 1.17 9.94
N LEU A 232 4.30 1.04 11.26
CA LEU A 232 3.77 1.97 12.26
C LEU A 232 2.33 2.39 11.96
N GLY A 233 1.46 1.41 11.70
CA GLY A 233 0.03 1.67 11.52
C GLY A 233 -0.38 1.98 10.08
N PHE A 234 0.54 2.29 9.16
CA PHE A 234 0.13 2.62 7.80
C PHE A 234 -0.24 1.38 6.98
N THR A 235 -1.51 1.31 6.55
CA THR A 235 -2.08 0.20 5.77
C THR A 235 -2.21 0.47 4.27
N GLY A 236 -1.92 1.68 3.81
CA GLY A 236 -2.17 2.11 2.43
C GLY A 236 -1.07 1.72 1.44
N ARG A 237 -1.34 1.98 0.15
CA ARG A 237 -0.27 2.02 -0.85
C ARG A 237 0.59 3.24 -0.58
N ARG A 238 1.90 3.02 -0.43
CA ARG A 238 2.86 4.10 -0.19
C ARG A 238 3.01 5.00 -1.41
N VAL A 239 3.02 4.42 -2.61
CA VAL A 239 3.06 5.17 -3.87
C VAL A 239 1.66 5.18 -4.48
N LEU A 240 1.15 6.38 -4.73
CA LEU A 240 -0.20 6.63 -5.19
C LEU A 240 -0.13 7.40 -6.50
N VAL A 241 -0.47 6.72 -7.59
CA VAL A 241 -0.48 7.27 -8.95
C VAL A 241 -1.88 7.11 -9.52
N SER A 242 -2.45 8.22 -9.97
CA SER A 242 -3.73 8.21 -10.69
C SER A 242 -3.59 7.43 -11.99
N ARG A 243 -4.62 6.67 -12.39
CA ARG A 243 -4.58 5.81 -13.58
C ARG A 243 -4.17 6.56 -14.86
N GLN A 244 -4.62 7.80 -14.99
CA GLN A 244 -4.39 8.64 -16.17
C GLN A 244 -3.09 9.46 -16.10
N TRP A 245 -2.27 9.29 -15.07
CA TRP A 245 -1.03 10.08 -14.91
C TRP A 245 -0.10 9.99 -16.12
N SER A 246 0.13 8.76 -16.61
CA SER A 246 0.98 8.51 -17.78
C SER A 246 0.25 8.67 -19.11
N GLY A 247 -1.09 8.76 -19.09
CA GLY A 247 -1.92 8.62 -20.29
C GLY A 247 -1.86 7.23 -20.96
N LYS A 248 -1.10 6.28 -20.41
CA LYS A 248 -0.85 4.94 -20.98
C LYS A 248 -1.69 3.86 -20.29
N THR A 249 -2.17 2.92 -21.08
CA THR A 249 -2.83 1.69 -20.62
C THR A 249 -1.81 0.66 -20.12
N LEU A 250 -2.27 -0.40 -19.45
CA LEU A 250 -1.39 -1.52 -19.09
C LEU A 250 -0.80 -2.22 -20.32
N ALA A 251 -1.51 -2.23 -21.44
CA ALA A 251 -1.00 -2.77 -22.69
C ALA A 251 0.15 -1.93 -23.23
N ASP A 252 0.03 -0.60 -23.18
CA ASP A 252 1.08 0.33 -23.58
C ASP A 252 2.33 0.18 -22.70
N HIS A 253 2.16 0.11 -21.37
CA HIS A 253 3.29 -0.14 -20.45
C HIS A 253 3.97 -1.49 -20.71
N ARG A 254 3.21 -2.53 -21.06
CA ARG A 254 3.78 -3.83 -21.45
C ARG A 254 4.53 -3.73 -22.79
N ALA A 255 4.02 -2.95 -23.74
CA ALA A 255 4.68 -2.71 -25.03
C ALA A 255 5.99 -1.93 -24.84
N ASP A 256 5.97 -0.85 -24.05
CA ASP A 256 7.17 -0.07 -23.72
C ASP A 256 8.24 -0.94 -23.04
N ASN A 257 7.84 -1.75 -22.05
CA ASN A 257 8.76 -2.65 -21.36
C ASN A 257 9.36 -3.68 -22.32
N ARG A 258 8.56 -4.25 -23.23
CA ARG A 258 9.08 -5.18 -24.26
C ARG A 258 10.06 -4.47 -25.20
N ALA A 259 9.73 -3.28 -25.67
CA ALA A 259 10.61 -2.49 -26.54
C ALA A 259 11.94 -2.16 -25.83
N TRP A 260 11.88 -1.74 -24.57
CA TRP A 260 13.05 -1.45 -23.75
C TRP A 260 13.91 -2.70 -23.48
N VAL A 261 13.30 -3.84 -23.13
CA VAL A 261 14.02 -5.10 -22.96
C VAL A 261 14.69 -5.51 -24.27
N ARG A 262 13.97 -5.44 -25.40
CA ARG A 262 14.53 -5.72 -26.73
C ARG A 262 15.69 -4.79 -27.05
N ALA A 263 15.57 -3.49 -26.80
CA ALA A 263 16.66 -2.55 -27.06
C ALA A 263 17.92 -2.85 -26.22
N ILE A 264 17.74 -3.20 -24.94
CA ILE A 264 18.86 -3.56 -24.06
C ILE A 264 19.50 -4.88 -24.46
N LEU A 265 18.68 -5.88 -24.82
CA LEU A 265 19.18 -7.18 -25.23
C LEU A 265 19.75 -7.14 -26.66
N ALA A 266 19.22 -6.34 -27.59
CA ALA A 266 19.78 -6.16 -28.93
C ALA A 266 21.21 -5.61 -28.89
N GLY A 267 21.57 -4.83 -27.86
CA GLY A 267 22.94 -4.38 -27.61
C GLY A 267 23.90 -5.44 -27.04
N GLY A 268 23.44 -6.64 -26.67
CA GLY A 268 24.28 -7.68 -26.05
C GLY A 268 23.93 -9.14 -26.36
N MET A 269 22.85 -9.39 -27.12
CA MET A 269 22.25 -10.69 -27.44
C MET A 269 21.50 -10.59 -28.78
N ALA A 270 22.16 -10.09 -29.82
CA ALA A 270 21.59 -10.03 -31.18
C ALA A 270 21.29 -11.42 -31.78
N ASP A 271 21.67 -12.53 -31.13
CA ASP A 271 21.64 -13.87 -31.73
C ASP A 271 20.75 -14.90 -30.99
N ILE A 272 19.71 -14.48 -30.28
CA ILE A 272 18.68 -15.45 -29.81
C ILE A 272 17.28 -14.94 -30.17
N GLU A 273 17.05 -14.77 -31.46
CA GLU A 273 15.71 -14.77 -32.02
C GLU A 273 15.29 -16.22 -32.34
N GLU A 274 14.80 -16.95 -31.33
CA GLU A 274 13.75 -17.92 -31.60
C GLU A 274 12.47 -17.09 -31.83
N HIS A 275 12.17 -16.90 -33.11
CA HIS A 275 11.02 -16.16 -33.60
C HIS A 275 9.71 -16.71 -33.01
N ASP A 276 9.07 -15.95 -32.12
CA ASP A 276 7.60 -15.96 -32.01
C ASP A 276 7.06 -15.27 -33.27
N GLN A 277 6.98 -16.02 -34.38
CA GLN A 277 6.26 -15.59 -35.56
C GLN A 277 4.76 -15.44 -35.22
N PRO A 278 4.10 -14.35 -35.65
CA PRO A 278 2.64 -14.31 -35.64
C PRO A 278 2.14 -15.43 -36.55
N ALA A 279 1.41 -16.37 -35.96
CA ALA A 279 0.76 -17.45 -36.68
C ALA A 279 -0.39 -16.88 -37.52
N ASP A 280 -0.06 -16.31 -38.68
CA ASP A 280 -0.99 -16.13 -39.80
C ASP A 280 -0.16 -16.00 -41.08
N ASP A 281 0.03 -17.16 -41.72
CA ASP A 281 0.14 -17.44 -43.16
C ASP A 281 0.76 -18.85 -43.26
N ALA A 282 0.06 -19.95 -43.55
CA ALA A 282 -0.85 -20.31 -44.64
C ALA A 282 -0.27 -21.62 -45.22
N ASP A 283 -1.14 -22.63 -45.32
CA ASP A 283 -0.97 -23.89 -46.07
C ASP A 283 0.04 -24.94 -45.55
N GLY A 284 -0.51 -25.95 -44.86
CA GLY A 284 0.21 -27.12 -44.36
C GLY A 284 -0.50 -27.66 -43.12
N SER A 285 -1.07 -28.87 -43.21
CA SER A 285 -1.87 -29.54 -42.17
C SER A 285 -1.60 -29.07 -40.73
N LYS A 286 -2.62 -28.60 -40.00
CA LYS A 286 -2.56 -28.40 -38.54
C LYS A 286 -2.33 -29.76 -37.85
N ARG A 287 -1.08 -30.23 -37.85
CA ARG A 287 -0.66 -31.55 -37.36
C ARG A 287 -0.53 -31.59 -35.84
N TYR A 288 -0.47 -30.42 -35.21
CA TYR A 288 -0.36 -30.23 -33.78
C TYR A 288 -1.51 -29.39 -33.26
N ARG A 289 -2.07 -29.81 -32.13
CA ARG A 289 -3.05 -29.07 -31.35
C ARG A 289 -2.39 -28.78 -30.01
N PHE A 290 -2.26 -27.50 -29.68
CA PHE A 290 -1.75 -27.08 -28.39
C PHE A 290 -2.90 -27.01 -27.39
N GLU A 291 -2.73 -27.65 -26.24
CA GLU A 291 -3.67 -27.60 -25.12
C GLU A 291 -2.91 -27.18 -23.85
N LEU A 292 -3.62 -26.58 -22.89
CA LEU A 292 -3.04 -26.25 -21.60
C LEU A 292 -2.73 -27.55 -20.85
N ALA A 293 -1.45 -27.79 -20.59
CA ALA A 293 -1.01 -28.96 -19.85
C ALA A 293 -1.58 -28.94 -18.42
N ARG A 294 -2.26 -30.03 -18.06
CA ARG A 294 -2.86 -30.22 -16.74
C ARG A 294 -1.81 -30.72 -15.74
N PRO A 295 -1.93 -30.40 -14.44
CA PRO A 295 -1.00 -30.87 -13.42
C PRO A 295 -0.78 -32.39 -13.41
N GLU A 296 -1.79 -33.16 -13.82
CA GLU A 296 -1.83 -34.61 -13.88
C GLU A 296 -1.37 -35.23 -15.22
N ASP A 297 -1.05 -34.42 -16.24
CA ASP A 297 -0.59 -34.97 -17.51
C ASP A 297 0.81 -35.61 -17.33
N PRO A 298 1.06 -36.79 -17.94
CA PRO A 298 2.26 -37.60 -17.68
C PRO A 298 3.58 -36.89 -18.06
N ASP A 299 3.52 -35.97 -19.02
CA ASP A 299 4.66 -35.20 -19.50
C ASP A 299 4.89 -33.91 -18.69
N VAL A 300 4.06 -33.63 -17.68
CA VAL A 300 4.17 -32.46 -16.80
C VAL A 300 4.95 -32.85 -15.55
N PRO A 301 6.16 -32.28 -15.34
CA PRO A 301 6.93 -32.58 -14.14
C PRO A 301 6.19 -32.17 -12.85
N PRO A 302 6.53 -32.79 -11.70
CA PRO A 302 6.01 -32.40 -10.40
C PRO A 302 6.12 -30.89 -10.13
N LEU A 303 5.20 -30.36 -9.32
CA LEU A 303 5.10 -28.92 -9.06
C LEU A 303 6.42 -28.34 -8.56
N GLU A 304 7.12 -29.05 -7.67
CA GLU A 304 8.40 -28.65 -7.09
C GLU A 304 9.45 -28.44 -8.18
N HIS A 305 9.53 -29.35 -9.16
CA HIS A 305 10.46 -29.26 -10.29
C HIS A 305 10.12 -28.09 -11.21
N ARG A 306 8.83 -27.86 -11.49
CA ARG A 306 8.39 -26.72 -12.31
C ARG A 306 8.67 -25.39 -11.62
N LEU A 307 8.47 -25.32 -10.31
CA LEU A 307 8.82 -24.15 -9.50
C LEU A 307 10.32 -23.89 -9.50
N LEU A 308 11.15 -24.90 -9.25
CA LEU A 308 12.61 -24.77 -9.28
C LEU A 308 13.14 -24.35 -10.67
N ARG A 309 12.57 -24.90 -11.75
CA ARG A 309 12.90 -24.49 -13.12
C ARG A 309 12.51 -23.04 -13.38
N SER A 310 11.32 -22.62 -12.95
CA SER A 310 10.84 -21.23 -13.09
C SER A 310 11.69 -20.25 -12.29
N ILE A 311 12.11 -20.62 -11.07
CA ILE A 311 13.04 -19.83 -10.26
C ILE A 311 14.39 -19.73 -10.95
N SER A 312 14.94 -20.84 -11.45
CA SER A 312 16.23 -20.88 -12.16
C SER A 312 16.20 -20.03 -13.43
N ALA A 313 15.14 -20.11 -14.23
CA ALA A 313 14.93 -19.26 -15.40
C ALA A 313 14.88 -17.77 -15.02
N ARG A 314 14.17 -17.43 -13.93
CA ARG A 314 14.05 -16.05 -13.47
C ARG A 314 15.36 -15.48 -12.90
N ILE A 315 16.18 -16.31 -12.25
CA ILE A 315 17.54 -15.96 -11.82
C ILE A 315 18.40 -15.67 -13.05
N ARG A 316 18.37 -16.57 -14.05
CA ARG A 316 19.12 -16.41 -15.30
C ARG A 316 18.73 -15.13 -16.04
N TRP A 317 17.44 -14.92 -16.29
CA TRP A 317 16.94 -13.70 -16.94
C TRP A 317 17.34 -12.42 -16.20
N ARG A 318 17.37 -12.44 -14.86
CA ARG A 318 17.85 -11.29 -14.09
C ARG A 318 19.33 -11.04 -14.31
N ALA A 319 20.15 -12.09 -14.26
CA ALA A 319 21.60 -11.98 -14.51
C ALA A 319 21.91 -11.50 -15.94
N ASP A 320 21.18 -12.02 -16.94
CA ASP A 320 21.32 -11.62 -18.34
C ASP A 320 20.95 -10.13 -18.52
N LEU A 321 19.82 -9.71 -17.94
CA LEU A 321 19.39 -8.31 -17.99
C LEU A 321 20.35 -7.36 -17.27
N ASP A 322 20.85 -7.74 -16.10
CA ASP A 322 21.80 -6.92 -15.34
C ASP A 322 23.14 -6.81 -16.07
N THR A 323 23.60 -7.89 -16.70
CA THR A 323 24.79 -7.90 -17.57
C THR A 323 24.60 -6.99 -18.78
N ALA A 324 23.45 -7.09 -19.46
CA ALA A 324 23.13 -6.25 -20.60
C ALA A 324 23.05 -4.76 -20.20
N ARG A 325 22.42 -4.44 -19.07
CA ARG A 325 22.37 -3.07 -18.52
C ARG A 325 23.75 -2.48 -18.27
N LEU A 326 24.69 -3.26 -17.74
CA LEU A 326 26.07 -2.80 -17.52
C LEU A 326 26.81 -2.50 -18.82
N ARG A 327 26.53 -3.25 -19.90
CA ARG A 327 27.10 -3.02 -21.24
C ARG A 327 26.49 -1.81 -21.94
N THR A 328 25.18 -1.59 -21.78
CA THR A 328 24.42 -0.50 -22.43
C THR A 328 24.40 0.80 -21.61
N ALA A 329 25.17 0.89 -20.52
CA ALA A 329 25.11 1.97 -19.52
C ALA A 329 25.39 3.40 -20.07
N ALA A 330 25.68 3.56 -21.36
CA ALA A 330 25.94 4.85 -21.99
C ALA A 330 24.75 5.49 -22.77
N ALA A 331 23.64 4.80 -23.08
CA ALA A 331 22.77 5.34 -24.16
C ALA A 331 21.24 5.29 -24.02
N VAL A 332 20.63 4.62 -23.03
CA VAL A 332 19.15 4.46 -23.04
C VAL A 332 18.50 5.13 -21.84
N SER A 333 18.03 6.35 -22.04
CA SER A 333 17.17 7.06 -21.09
C SER A 333 15.80 6.37 -21.01
N ALA A 334 15.30 6.15 -19.79
CA ALA A 334 13.96 5.59 -19.57
C ALA A 334 12.82 6.58 -19.91
N THR A 335 13.14 7.83 -20.27
CA THR A 335 12.18 8.88 -20.61
C THR A 335 12.17 9.25 -22.08
N ASP A 336 13.15 8.81 -22.87
CA ASP A 336 13.21 9.15 -24.28
C ASP A 336 12.31 8.21 -25.07
N GLN A 337 11.53 8.77 -26.00
CA GLN A 337 10.70 7.96 -26.87
C GLN A 337 11.59 7.07 -27.75
N PRO A 338 11.21 5.80 -27.98
CA PRO A 338 12.02 4.85 -28.75
C PRO A 338 12.31 5.29 -30.19
N ALA A 339 11.63 6.31 -30.71
CA ALA A 339 11.90 6.90 -32.02
C ALA A 339 13.22 7.69 -32.10
N ALA A 340 13.87 8.02 -30.98
CA ALA A 340 15.13 8.78 -30.95
C ALA A 340 16.40 7.90 -30.91
N LEU A 341 16.26 6.57 -30.83
CA LEU A 341 17.38 5.62 -30.72
C LEU A 341 17.81 5.01 -32.06
N ALA A 342 17.27 5.51 -33.18
CA ALA A 342 17.53 5.00 -34.53
C ALA A 342 18.14 6.07 -35.47
N ALA A 343 18.92 7.01 -34.93
CA ALA A 343 19.73 7.95 -35.70
C ALA A 343 21.21 7.79 -35.36
#